data_AF-G4ZBN2-F1
#
_entry.id   AF-G4ZBN2-F1
#
_cell.length_a   1.000
_cell.length_b   1.000
_cell.length_c   1.000
_cell.angle_alpha   90.00
_cell.angle_beta   90.00
_cell.angle_gamma   90.00
#
_symmetry.space_group_name_H-M   'P 1'
#
loop_
_entity.id
_entity.type
_entity.pdbx_description
1 polymer ?
#
loop_
_entity_poly.entity_id
_entity_poly.type
_entity_poly.pdbx_seq_one_letter_code
_entity_poly.pdbx_strand_id
1 'polypeptide(L)'
;MSDEQPRAMESPSLELKQLGRETKSLKHRHKSKRAQQQRQEGGAKQAGEPKRSPTAASPGRHHVHGKRNAKANREDALRELLAGKIAEIEVGGDENLEAPIDLSGIYQDEVLPVQMKEKAEASEQVALMQKKIGELNAKCILLKQRKSAVSSELVKTNTSKAKLEQLCRELQKQNKLIVSESRRIADEEDQKRRELSAQFQKTIEDVSAKMDKQGQDYVASLKENEKYVCSATRFLQQKLKAFLEQYTAREEHFQRQLEAKDLTVQLAETKLQHQVELTAREAEKVKITLDKAKEFSDREVQLQAQLNSYSEKFDVVQETLTKSNQMFTTFREEMDKMAKTTKKLEKENLALRKKCAAYDSGAIASIQEKVASAEETQKLQEKLKKLESLCRHLQAERNSFRQAQQGQPTAAT
;
A
#
# COMPACT_ATOMS: atom_id res chain seq x y z
N MET A 1 42.36 12.08 -53.67
CA MET A 1 41.46 13.17 -54.09
C MET A 1 40.12 12.57 -54.48
N SER A 2 39.33 12.22 -53.47
CA SER A 2 37.90 11.89 -53.54
C SER A 2 37.37 12.17 -52.13
N ASP A 3 36.30 12.95 -52.00
CA ASP A 3 35.67 13.23 -50.72
C ASP A 3 34.80 12.06 -50.27
N GLU A 4 34.82 11.75 -48.98
CA GLU A 4 33.77 10.95 -48.35
C GLU A 4 33.41 11.56 -46.98
N GLN A 5 32.19 12.05 -46.86
CA GLN A 5 31.71 12.80 -45.70
C GLN A 5 31.33 11.86 -44.55
N PRO A 6 31.61 12.22 -43.28
CA PRO A 6 31.13 11.43 -42.15
C PRO A 6 29.61 11.53 -42.04
N ARG A 7 28.89 10.43 -42.31
CA ARG A 7 27.46 10.33 -41.98
C ARG A 7 27.28 10.42 -40.46
N ALA A 8 26.59 11.46 -40.01
CA ALA A 8 26.09 11.51 -38.63
C ALA A 8 25.06 10.38 -38.44
N MET A 9 25.29 9.53 -37.43
CA MET A 9 24.31 8.55 -36.97
C MET A 9 23.30 9.27 -36.09
N GLU A 10 22.04 9.39 -36.53
CA GLU A 10 20.97 9.91 -35.68
C GLU A 10 20.70 8.94 -34.52
N SER A 11 20.73 9.45 -33.29
CA SER A 11 20.38 8.67 -32.10
C SER A 11 18.89 8.31 -32.11
N PRO A 12 18.50 7.05 -31.79
CA PRO A 12 17.08 6.69 -31.69
C PRO A 12 16.41 7.50 -30.58
N SER A 13 15.43 8.34 -30.95
CA SER A 13 14.68 9.14 -29.98
C SER A 13 13.77 8.22 -29.14
N LEU A 14 14.17 7.98 -27.89
CA LEU A 14 13.39 7.21 -26.93
C LEU A 14 12.22 8.04 -26.40
N GLU A 15 11.10 8.06 -27.15
CA GLU A 15 9.85 8.64 -26.69
C GLU A 15 9.32 7.91 -25.44
N LEU A 16 9.65 8.47 -24.27
CA LEU A 16 9.18 7.99 -22.98
C LEU A 16 7.68 8.28 -22.82
N LYS A 17 6.84 7.36 -23.32
CA LYS A 17 5.37 7.43 -23.22
C LYS A 17 4.94 7.74 -21.78
N GLN A 18 4.42 8.95 -21.57
CA GLN A 18 3.93 9.39 -20.27
C GLN A 18 2.66 8.62 -19.91
N LEU A 19 2.81 7.56 -19.10
CA LEU A 19 1.69 6.88 -18.48
C LEU A 19 0.93 7.87 -17.58
N GLY A 20 -0.35 8.08 -17.90
CA GLY A 20 -1.15 9.17 -17.34
C GLY A 20 -1.25 9.13 -15.82
N ARG A 21 -0.78 10.19 -15.16
CA ARG A 21 -1.05 10.41 -13.73
C ARG A 21 -2.50 10.87 -13.56
N GLU A 22 -3.41 9.95 -13.30
CA GLU A 22 -4.77 10.27 -12.85
C GLU A 22 -4.74 11.02 -11.50
N THR A 23 -4.78 12.35 -11.54
CA THR A 23 -4.88 13.20 -10.35
C THR A 23 -6.30 13.17 -9.76
N LYS A 24 -6.64 12.05 -9.12
CA LYS A 24 -7.93 11.83 -8.46
C LYS A 24 -8.13 12.81 -7.29
N SER A 25 -8.78 13.92 -7.61
CA SER A 25 -9.06 15.05 -6.70
C SER A 25 -9.86 14.62 -5.47
N LEU A 26 -9.23 14.71 -4.29
CA LEU A 26 -9.86 14.47 -3.00
C LEU A 26 -10.77 15.66 -2.62
N LYS A 27 -12.04 15.58 -3.02
CA LYS A 27 -13.07 16.54 -2.63
C LYS A 27 -13.36 16.43 -1.11
N HIS A 28 -12.74 17.30 -0.32
CA HIS A 28 -13.08 17.49 1.10
C HIS A 28 -14.57 17.78 1.26
N ARG A 29 -15.30 16.92 1.98
CA ARG A 29 -16.72 17.13 2.29
C ARG A 29 -16.91 17.45 3.78
N HIS A 30 -16.54 18.67 4.17
CA HIS A 30 -16.94 19.21 5.48
C HIS A 30 -18.46 19.12 5.62
N LYS A 31 -18.93 18.56 6.75
CA LYS A 31 -20.32 18.72 7.19
C LYS A 31 -20.34 19.08 8.67
N SER A 32 -20.15 20.37 8.95
CA SER A 32 -20.37 20.94 10.27
C SER A 32 -21.86 20.89 10.61
N LYS A 33 -22.19 20.51 11.85
CA LYS A 33 -23.38 21.01 12.54
C LYS A 33 -23.17 21.03 14.06
N ARG A 34 -22.98 22.24 14.57
CA ARG A 34 -23.10 22.60 16.00
C ARG A 34 -24.58 22.84 16.33
N ALA A 35 -24.88 23.08 17.61
CA ALA A 35 -26.17 23.53 18.17
C ALA A 35 -27.24 22.43 18.34
N GLN A 36 -28.08 22.45 19.39
CA GLN A 36 -27.99 23.16 20.70
C GLN A 36 -28.94 22.49 21.71
N GLN A 37 -28.67 22.65 23.01
CA GLN A 37 -29.47 22.12 24.10
C GLN A 37 -30.64 23.06 24.45
N GLN A 38 -31.89 22.57 24.42
CA GLN A 38 -33.02 23.18 25.13
C GLN A 38 -34.14 22.14 25.39
N ARG A 39 -35.14 22.51 26.19
CA ARG A 39 -36.13 21.60 26.82
C ARG A 39 -37.55 21.73 26.21
N GLN A 40 -38.39 20.78 26.65
CA GLN A 40 -39.84 20.86 26.98
C GLN A 40 -40.89 20.27 26.03
N GLU A 41 -41.71 19.41 26.65
CA GLU A 41 -43.16 19.15 26.48
C GLU A 41 -43.73 18.65 25.13
N GLY A 42 -44.83 17.87 25.17
CA GLY A 42 -45.66 17.70 23.97
C GLY A 42 -46.60 16.51 23.77
N GLY A 43 -46.56 15.40 24.52
CA GLY A 43 -47.48 14.25 24.32
C GLY A 43 -47.34 13.50 22.96
N ALA A 44 -48.24 12.60 22.53
CA ALA A 44 -49.16 11.72 23.28
C ALA A 44 -49.74 10.60 22.36
N LYS A 45 -49.84 9.35 22.87
CA LYS A 45 -50.68 8.22 22.36
C LYS A 45 -50.25 7.65 20.97
N GLN A 46 -50.58 6.42 20.54
CA GLN A 46 -51.19 5.18 21.13
C GLN A 46 -50.77 3.99 20.22
N ALA A 47 -50.92 2.68 20.50
CA ALA A 47 -51.45 1.90 21.63
C ALA A 47 -50.74 0.51 21.66
N GLY A 48 -51.06 -0.40 22.60
CA GLY A 48 -50.50 -1.76 22.62
C GLY A 48 -50.81 -2.59 23.88
N GLU A 49 -52.09 -2.89 24.10
CA GLU A 49 -52.61 -3.73 25.21
C GLU A 49 -53.05 -5.14 24.68
N PRO A 50 -53.60 -6.12 25.44
CA PRO A 50 -54.33 -6.01 26.73
C PRO A 50 -54.14 -7.11 27.80
N LYS A 51 -54.93 -6.96 28.89
CA LYS A 51 -55.30 -7.94 29.97
C LYS A 51 -54.32 -7.98 31.16
N ARG A 52 -54.70 -8.27 32.43
CA ARG A 52 -55.95 -8.30 33.24
C ARG A 52 -55.48 -8.43 34.73
N SER A 53 -56.09 -8.03 35.86
CA SER A 53 -57.42 -7.61 36.37
C SER A 53 -57.97 -8.60 37.43
N PRO A 54 -58.73 -8.21 38.48
CA PRO A 54 -58.92 -6.92 39.18
C PRO A 54 -58.45 -7.00 40.68
N THR A 55 -58.45 -5.99 41.57
CA THR A 55 -58.81 -4.54 41.57
C THR A 55 -60.24 -4.13 42.01
N ALA A 56 -60.51 -4.08 43.33
CA ALA A 56 -61.66 -3.38 43.98
C ALA A 56 -61.39 -3.18 45.50
N ALA A 57 -61.86 -2.16 46.24
CA ALA A 57 -62.41 -0.84 45.90
C ALA A 57 -62.34 0.12 47.15
N SER A 58 -62.65 1.41 46.97
CA SER A 58 -62.73 2.46 48.02
C SER A 58 -64.08 3.21 47.91
N PRO A 59 -64.34 4.36 48.57
CA PRO A 59 -64.12 4.81 49.97
C PRO A 59 -65.47 5.14 50.68
N GLY A 60 -65.46 5.63 51.93
CA GLY A 60 -66.69 6.13 52.61
C GLY A 60 -66.45 6.87 53.94
N ARG A 61 -67.39 7.74 54.37
CA ARG A 61 -67.27 8.61 55.57
C ARG A 61 -68.63 8.84 56.26
N HIS A 62 -68.59 9.09 57.58
CA HIS A 62 -69.65 9.62 58.48
C HIS A 62 -70.71 8.68 59.10
N HIS A 63 -71.29 9.17 60.21
CA HIS A 63 -72.29 8.59 61.12
C HIS A 63 -73.66 8.36 60.42
N VAL A 64 -74.63 7.60 60.96
CA VAL A 64 -75.46 7.85 62.17
C VAL A 64 -76.14 6.53 62.66
N HIS A 65 -76.78 6.56 63.85
CA HIS A 65 -77.59 5.52 64.55
C HIS A 65 -78.20 4.37 63.70
N GLY A 66 -78.35 3.11 64.15
CA GLY A 66 -78.22 2.51 65.49
C GLY A 66 -79.59 2.12 66.11
N LYS A 67 -79.67 1.01 66.89
CA LYS A 67 -80.71 0.78 67.95
C LYS A 67 -80.61 -0.59 68.66
N ARG A 68 -80.75 -0.57 70.00
CA ARG A 68 -81.25 -1.64 70.90
C ARG A 68 -80.36 -2.91 71.05
N ASN A 69 -80.37 -3.66 72.16
CA ASN A 69 -81.20 -3.55 73.38
C ASN A 69 -80.46 -3.97 74.68
N ALA A 70 -81.17 -3.89 75.81
CA ALA A 70 -80.96 -4.65 77.05
C ALA A 70 -79.75 -4.31 77.97
N LYS A 71 -79.84 -3.16 78.66
CA LYS A 71 -79.57 -3.11 80.13
C LYS A 71 -80.11 -1.90 80.91
N ALA A 72 -80.99 -1.08 80.34
CA ALA A 72 -81.74 -0.06 81.08
C ALA A 72 -82.99 -0.68 81.72
N ASN A 73 -82.84 -1.38 82.86
CA ASN A 73 -83.97 -1.91 83.65
C ASN A 73 -83.59 -2.32 85.10
N ARG A 74 -82.76 -1.53 85.81
CA ARG A 74 -82.39 -1.86 87.21
C ARG A 74 -82.07 -0.67 88.12
N GLU A 75 -81.79 0.53 87.60
CA GLU A 75 -81.57 1.73 88.42
C GLU A 75 -82.83 2.60 88.53
N ASP A 76 -83.64 2.74 87.48
CA ASP A 76 -84.90 3.49 87.54
C ASP A 76 -85.93 2.82 88.47
N ALA A 77 -86.04 1.49 88.42
CA ALA A 77 -86.90 0.70 89.31
C ALA A 77 -86.53 0.82 90.81
N LEU A 78 -85.31 1.29 91.15
CA LEU A 78 -84.91 1.60 92.53
C LEU A 78 -85.10 3.09 92.89
N ARG A 79 -85.28 3.96 91.90
CA ARG A 79 -85.64 5.37 92.09
C ARG A 79 -87.15 5.55 92.22
N GLU A 80 -87.93 4.75 91.50
CA GLU A 80 -89.39 4.72 91.54
C GLU A 80 -89.92 4.09 92.83
N LEU A 81 -89.31 3.00 93.31
CA LEU A 81 -89.68 2.35 94.58
C LEU A 81 -89.39 3.20 95.84
N LEU A 82 -88.51 4.21 95.72
CA LEU A 82 -88.19 5.16 96.80
C LEU A 82 -89.05 6.44 96.75
N ALA A 83 -89.87 6.63 95.71
CA ALA A 83 -90.70 7.82 95.52
C ALA A 83 -92.19 7.59 95.85
N GLY A 84 -92.66 6.34 95.84
CA GLY A 84 -94.09 6.00 95.89
C GLY A 84 -94.69 5.62 97.24
N LYS A 85 -93.99 5.79 98.38
CA LYS A 85 -94.49 5.35 99.70
C LYS A 85 -94.09 6.19 100.92
N ILE A 86 -93.63 7.42 100.72
CA ILE A 86 -93.33 8.41 101.78
C ILE A 86 -94.01 9.76 101.44
N ALA A 87 -95.24 9.69 100.92
CA ALA A 87 -96.07 10.84 100.51
C ALA A 87 -97.57 10.63 100.85
N GLU A 88 -97.86 9.70 101.75
CA GLU A 88 -99.00 9.75 102.68
C GLU A 88 -98.29 9.90 104.04
N ILE A 89 -98.33 11.01 104.78
CA ILE A 89 -99.37 12.03 104.96
C ILE A 89 -98.84 13.43 104.63
N GLU A 90 -99.64 14.25 103.95
CA GLU A 90 -99.35 15.65 103.59
C GLU A 90 -100.35 16.63 104.24
N VAL A 91 -99.87 17.86 104.51
CA VAL A 91 -100.63 19.13 104.65
C VAL A 91 -101.64 19.27 105.82
N GLY A 92 -101.58 20.43 106.49
CA GLY A 92 -102.48 20.80 107.60
C GLY A 92 -101.71 21.40 108.79
N GLY A 93 -101.46 22.71 108.88
CA GLY A 93 -101.85 23.78 107.96
C GLY A 93 -102.66 24.89 108.65
N ASP A 94 -101.99 25.60 109.56
CA ASP A 94 -102.32 26.94 110.09
C ASP A 94 -103.57 27.20 110.96
N GLU A 95 -103.45 28.35 111.65
CA GLU A 95 -104.47 29.23 112.24
C GLU A 95 -105.49 28.77 113.31
N ASN A 96 -105.24 29.25 114.55
CA ASN A 96 -106.07 30.25 115.25
C ASN A 96 -107.47 29.88 115.81
N LEU A 97 -107.62 29.92 117.15
CA LEU A 97 -108.66 30.71 117.85
C LEU A 97 -108.42 30.80 119.38
N GLU A 98 -108.92 31.86 120.02
CA GLU A 98 -108.83 32.09 121.48
C GLU A 98 -110.16 31.88 122.25
N ALA A 99 -110.02 31.35 123.48
CA ALA A 99 -110.84 31.66 124.67
C ALA A 99 -112.31 31.12 124.73
N PRO A 100 -113.12 31.44 125.79
CA PRO A 100 -113.20 30.62 127.01
C PRO A 100 -114.66 30.29 127.45
N ILE A 101 -114.91 30.09 128.79
CA ILE A 101 -116.16 29.71 129.53
C ILE A 101 -116.09 28.24 130.01
N ASP A 102 -116.15 27.82 131.29
CA ASP A 102 -116.86 28.19 132.55
C ASP A 102 -118.31 27.65 132.69
N LEU A 103 -118.59 26.80 133.70
CA LEU A 103 -119.91 26.66 134.36
C LEU A 103 -119.85 25.77 135.63
N SER A 104 -120.86 25.88 136.51
CA SER A 104 -120.81 25.43 137.91
C SER A 104 -122.04 24.60 138.40
N GLY A 105 -121.83 23.70 139.38
CA GLY A 105 -122.88 23.10 140.24
C GLY A 105 -123.54 21.81 139.72
N ILE A 106 -124.28 21.00 140.51
CA ILE A 106 -124.79 21.12 141.90
C ILE A 106 -125.30 19.70 142.34
N TYR A 107 -125.26 19.19 143.59
CA TYR A 107 -124.66 19.66 144.86
C TYR A 107 -123.74 18.56 145.50
N GLN A 108 -124.02 17.72 146.53
CA GLN A 108 -125.08 17.56 147.55
C GLN A 108 -124.57 16.65 148.72
N ASP A 109 -124.79 17.05 149.99
CA ASP A 109 -125.01 16.35 151.30
C ASP A 109 -124.42 14.97 151.69
N GLU A 110 -124.15 14.64 152.97
CA GLU A 110 -124.53 15.29 154.26
C GLU A 110 -123.39 15.21 155.34
N VAL A 111 -123.69 15.57 156.59
CA VAL A 111 -122.76 16.19 157.58
C VAL A 111 -122.16 15.21 158.63
N LEU A 112 -120.92 15.49 159.13
CA LEU A 112 -120.47 15.53 160.55
C LEU A 112 -118.90 15.50 160.68
N PRO A 113 -118.28 15.99 161.78
CA PRO A 113 -117.02 16.77 161.68
C PRO A 113 -115.85 16.38 162.63
N VAL A 114 -114.70 17.09 162.50
CA VAL A 114 -113.89 17.77 163.57
C VAL A 114 -112.36 17.87 163.26
N GLN A 115 -111.75 19.03 163.58
CA GLN A 115 -110.31 19.37 163.79
C GLN A 115 -109.26 19.47 162.64
N MET A 116 -109.08 20.71 162.15
CA MET A 116 -107.87 21.58 162.28
C MET A 116 -106.44 21.20 161.79
N LYS A 117 -105.84 22.20 161.09
CA LYS A 117 -104.38 22.52 160.93
C LYS A 117 -103.46 21.63 160.06
N GLU A 118 -103.65 21.58 158.72
CA GLU A 118 -102.56 21.15 157.80
C GLU A 118 -102.71 21.58 156.31
N LYS A 119 -102.87 22.89 155.99
CA LYS A 119 -103.18 23.32 154.60
C LYS A 119 -102.47 24.56 154.01
N ALA A 120 -101.45 25.13 154.65
CA ALA A 120 -100.74 26.31 154.12
C ALA A 120 -99.64 25.97 153.09
N GLU A 121 -98.84 24.93 153.37
CA GLU A 121 -97.51 24.74 152.74
C GLU A 121 -97.56 24.17 151.32
N ALA A 122 -98.66 23.54 150.93
CA ALA A 122 -98.82 22.93 149.60
C ALA A 122 -98.92 23.94 148.44
N SER A 123 -99.36 25.18 148.71
CA SER A 123 -99.62 26.17 147.66
C SER A 123 -98.34 26.79 147.08
N GLU A 124 -97.31 27.01 147.91
CA GLU A 124 -96.10 27.74 147.52
C GLU A 124 -95.20 26.90 146.58
N GLN A 125 -95.17 25.58 146.78
CA GLN A 125 -94.40 24.66 145.92
C GLN A 125 -94.87 24.68 144.46
N VAL A 126 -96.18 24.82 144.22
CA VAL A 126 -96.78 24.84 142.87
C VAL A 126 -96.31 26.06 142.08
N ALA A 127 -96.32 27.26 142.69
CA ALA A 127 -95.86 28.48 142.04
C ALA A 127 -94.37 28.42 141.66
N LEU A 128 -93.55 27.82 142.53
CA LEU A 128 -92.11 27.66 142.31
C LEU A 128 -91.81 26.67 141.18
N MET A 129 -92.57 25.58 141.07
CA MET A 129 -92.57 24.66 139.91
C MET A 129 -93.00 25.37 138.62
N GLN A 130 -94.08 26.18 138.66
CA GLN A 130 -94.60 26.91 137.50
C GLN A 130 -93.53 27.82 136.86
N LYS A 131 -92.79 28.57 137.69
CA LYS A 131 -91.65 29.39 137.25
C LYS A 131 -90.53 28.53 136.65
N LYS A 132 -90.23 27.37 137.25
CA LYS A 132 -89.22 26.44 136.75
C LYS A 132 -89.56 25.88 135.37
N ILE A 133 -90.83 25.57 135.13
CA ILE A 133 -91.35 25.14 133.83
C ILE A 133 -91.18 26.26 132.80
N GLY A 134 -91.48 27.52 133.15
CA GLY A 134 -91.22 28.68 132.30
C GLY A 134 -89.74 28.85 131.92
N GLU A 135 -88.83 28.80 132.90
CA GLU A 135 -87.37 28.85 132.67
C GLU A 135 -86.87 27.71 131.76
N LEU A 136 -87.38 26.49 131.96
CA LEU A 136 -87.03 25.32 131.16
C LEU A 136 -87.60 25.39 129.74
N ASN A 137 -88.82 25.90 129.56
CA ASN A 137 -89.45 26.04 128.25
C ASN A 137 -88.74 27.15 127.42
N ALA A 138 -88.39 28.28 128.04
CA ALA A 138 -87.58 29.32 127.41
C ALA A 138 -86.19 28.79 126.99
N LYS A 139 -85.52 27.99 127.85
CA LYS A 139 -84.29 27.27 127.48
C LYS A 139 -84.52 26.27 126.36
N CYS A 140 -85.64 25.56 126.32
CA CYS A 140 -86.00 24.63 125.25
C CYS A 140 -86.16 25.34 123.91
N ILE A 141 -86.83 26.51 123.88
CA ILE A 141 -86.97 27.36 122.69
C ILE A 141 -85.61 27.86 122.22
N LEU A 142 -84.78 28.41 123.12
CA LEU A 142 -83.44 28.89 122.80
C LEU A 142 -82.53 27.76 122.27
N LEU A 143 -82.63 26.55 122.84
CA LEU A 143 -81.90 25.37 122.35
C LEU A 143 -82.43 24.88 121.01
N LYS A 144 -83.74 24.94 120.73
CA LYS A 144 -84.32 24.65 119.42
C LYS A 144 -83.82 25.65 118.36
N GLN A 145 -83.81 26.95 118.67
CA GLN A 145 -83.29 28.00 117.79
C GLN A 145 -81.77 27.86 117.56
N ARG A 146 -80.98 27.59 118.61
CA ARG A 146 -79.54 27.34 118.47
C ARG A 146 -79.25 26.07 117.66
N LYS A 147 -80.06 25.02 117.84
CA LYS A 147 -79.98 23.78 117.03
C LYS A 147 -80.34 24.04 115.56
N SER A 148 -81.37 24.84 115.26
CA SER A 148 -81.71 25.16 113.86
C SER A 148 -80.68 26.07 113.20
N ALA A 149 -80.12 27.05 113.91
CA ALA A 149 -79.01 27.88 113.43
C ALA A 149 -77.77 27.04 113.08
N VAL A 150 -77.29 26.22 114.03
CA VAL A 150 -76.15 25.29 113.83
C VAL A 150 -76.45 24.26 112.73
N SER A 151 -77.70 23.79 112.59
CA SER A 151 -78.10 22.93 111.48
C SER A 151 -78.01 23.64 110.12
N SER A 152 -78.45 24.90 110.03
CA SER A 152 -78.31 25.72 108.81
C SER A 152 -76.83 25.97 108.47
N GLU A 153 -76.00 26.24 109.48
CA GLU A 153 -74.54 26.40 109.30
C GLU A 153 -73.87 25.09 108.89
N LEU A 154 -74.30 23.95 109.42
CA LEU A 154 -73.84 22.62 109.00
C LEU A 154 -74.24 22.31 107.55
N VAL A 155 -75.42 22.73 107.10
CA VAL A 155 -75.83 22.61 105.69
C VAL A 155 -75.03 23.56 104.78
N LYS A 156 -74.81 24.81 105.20
CA LYS A 156 -73.99 25.79 104.46
C LYS A 156 -72.52 25.36 104.34
N THR A 157 -71.94 24.84 105.43
CA THR A 157 -70.56 24.32 105.41
C THR A 157 -70.46 23.02 104.62
N ASN A 158 -71.41 22.09 104.71
CA ASN A 158 -71.42 20.89 103.87
C ASN A 158 -71.61 21.20 102.38
N THR A 159 -72.46 22.16 102.00
CA THR A 159 -72.61 22.57 100.59
C THR A 159 -71.36 23.31 100.08
N SER A 160 -70.68 24.08 100.93
CA SER A 160 -69.40 24.71 100.61
C SER A 160 -68.28 23.68 100.46
N LYS A 161 -68.23 22.69 101.37
CA LYS A 161 -67.33 21.53 101.29
C LYS A 161 -67.57 20.73 100.00
N ALA A 162 -68.82 20.44 99.64
CA ALA A 162 -69.14 19.72 98.41
C ALA A 162 -68.67 20.49 97.16
N LYS A 163 -68.85 21.81 97.12
CA LYS A 163 -68.32 22.68 96.06
C LYS A 163 -66.79 22.67 96.00
N LEU A 164 -66.10 22.71 97.14
CA LEU A 164 -64.64 22.63 97.22
C LEU A 164 -64.13 21.24 96.81
N GLU A 165 -64.78 20.15 97.22
CA GLU A 165 -64.44 18.79 96.76
C GLU A 165 -64.66 18.63 95.26
N GLN A 166 -65.74 19.19 94.71
CA GLN A 166 -65.99 19.20 93.26
C GLN A 166 -64.90 20.00 92.51
N LEU A 167 -64.54 21.19 93.01
CA LEU A 167 -63.48 22.02 92.44
C LEU A 167 -62.12 21.32 92.51
N CYS A 168 -61.78 20.69 93.62
CA CYS A 168 -60.55 19.90 93.77
C CYS A 168 -60.52 18.68 92.84
N ARG A 169 -61.65 17.97 92.66
CA ARG A 169 -61.75 16.85 91.71
C ARG A 169 -61.59 17.32 90.26
N GLU A 170 -62.21 18.44 89.89
CA GLU A 170 -62.08 19.00 88.54
C GLU A 170 -60.68 19.58 88.30
N LEU A 171 -60.07 20.24 89.28
CA LEU A 171 -58.69 20.71 89.21
C LEU A 171 -57.70 19.54 89.09
N GLN A 172 -57.89 18.45 89.82
CA GLN A 172 -57.09 17.22 89.66
C GLN A 172 -57.29 16.58 88.28
N LYS A 173 -58.50 16.62 87.72
CA LYS A 173 -58.81 16.16 86.37
C LYS A 173 -58.16 17.04 85.30
N GLN A 174 -58.22 18.36 85.44
CA GLN A 174 -57.55 19.31 84.55
C GLN A 174 -56.03 19.22 84.64
N ASN A 175 -55.46 19.06 85.84
CA ASN A 175 -54.02 18.85 86.02
C ASN A 175 -53.56 17.54 85.36
N LYS A 176 -54.29 16.43 85.54
CA LYS A 176 -54.03 15.17 84.82
C LYS A 176 -54.14 15.32 83.30
N LEU A 177 -55.12 16.07 82.80
CA LEU A 177 -55.26 16.37 81.37
C LEU A 177 -54.07 17.18 80.86
N ILE A 178 -53.67 18.25 81.55
CA ILE A 178 -52.48 19.06 81.22
C ILE A 178 -51.22 18.19 81.20
N VAL A 179 -50.98 17.34 82.21
CA VAL A 179 -49.82 16.43 82.23
C VAL A 179 -49.85 15.44 81.07
N SER A 180 -51.02 14.88 80.73
CA SER A 180 -51.16 13.98 79.57
C SER A 180 -50.97 14.70 78.22
N GLU A 181 -51.40 15.96 78.13
CA GLU A 181 -51.33 16.77 76.91
C GLU A 181 -49.93 17.35 76.69
N SER A 182 -49.28 17.87 77.73
CA SER A 182 -47.86 18.26 77.69
C SER A 182 -46.98 17.06 77.33
N ARG A 183 -47.30 15.86 77.83
CA ARG A 183 -46.61 14.64 77.42
C ARG A 183 -46.88 14.31 75.95
N ARG A 184 -48.13 14.34 75.47
CA ARG A 184 -48.48 14.12 74.05
C ARG A 184 -47.73 15.08 73.14
N ILE A 185 -47.67 16.36 73.51
CA ILE A 185 -46.96 17.41 72.77
C ILE A 185 -45.45 17.13 72.73
N ALA A 186 -44.83 16.71 73.84
CA ALA A 186 -43.42 16.32 73.88
C ALA A 186 -43.14 15.07 73.04
N ASP A 187 -43.93 14.00 73.19
CA ASP A 187 -43.82 12.77 72.40
C ASP A 187 -43.98 13.07 70.88
N GLU A 188 -44.84 14.02 70.51
CA GLU A 188 -45.02 14.50 69.13
C GLU A 188 -43.92 15.45 68.64
N GLU A 189 -43.31 16.28 69.49
CA GLU A 189 -42.18 17.11 69.10
C GLU A 189 -40.93 16.24 68.85
N ASP A 190 -40.64 15.30 69.76
CA ASP A 190 -39.53 14.35 69.59
C ASP A 190 -39.79 13.37 68.43
N GLN A 191 -41.05 13.07 68.08
CA GLN A 191 -41.36 12.38 66.83
C GLN A 191 -41.02 13.26 65.60
N LYS A 192 -41.47 14.52 65.56
CA LYS A 192 -41.15 15.46 64.45
C LYS A 192 -39.65 15.71 64.31
N ARG A 193 -38.90 15.82 65.42
CA ARG A 193 -37.43 15.94 65.46
C ARG A 193 -36.76 14.70 64.88
N ARG A 194 -37.21 13.49 65.23
CA ARG A 194 -36.72 12.23 64.66
C ARG A 194 -37.03 12.10 63.17
N GLU A 195 -38.25 12.43 62.74
CA GLU A 195 -38.66 12.40 61.34
C GLU A 195 -37.85 13.40 60.48
N LEU A 196 -37.66 14.62 60.96
CA LEU A 196 -36.84 15.64 60.30
C LEU A 196 -35.37 15.20 60.21
N SER A 197 -34.82 14.63 61.29
CA SER A 197 -33.44 14.10 61.30
C SER A 197 -33.29 12.94 60.30
N ALA A 198 -34.27 12.03 60.22
CA ALA A 198 -34.27 10.94 59.24
C ALA A 198 -34.41 11.45 57.79
N GLN A 199 -35.19 12.51 57.56
CA GLN A 199 -35.29 13.15 56.25
C GLN A 199 -33.97 13.82 55.83
N PHE A 200 -33.28 14.52 56.75
CA PHE A 200 -31.96 15.07 56.46
C PHE A 200 -30.92 13.99 56.21
N GLN A 201 -30.84 12.97 57.06
CA GLN A 201 -29.92 11.84 56.91
C GLN A 201 -30.14 11.12 55.57
N LYS A 202 -31.39 10.79 55.24
CA LYS A 202 -31.74 10.22 53.93
C LYS A 202 -31.37 11.15 52.78
N THR A 203 -31.55 12.47 52.91
CA THR A 203 -31.17 13.43 51.86
C THR A 203 -29.65 13.47 51.66
N ILE A 204 -28.87 13.36 52.73
CA ILE A 204 -27.41 13.26 52.67
C ILE A 204 -26.99 11.95 51.97
N GLU A 205 -27.64 10.83 52.30
CA GLU A 205 -27.43 9.52 51.64
C GLU A 205 -27.81 9.57 50.15
N ASP A 206 -28.99 10.11 49.82
CA ASP A 206 -29.49 10.31 48.45
C ASP A 206 -28.62 11.27 47.62
N VAL A 207 -27.86 12.19 48.26
CA VAL A 207 -26.88 13.07 47.58
C VAL A 207 -25.54 12.35 47.43
N SER A 208 -25.07 11.66 48.47
CA SER A 208 -23.80 10.91 48.46
C SER A 208 -23.83 9.81 47.41
N ALA A 209 -24.90 9.00 47.37
CA ALA A 209 -25.11 7.96 46.37
C ALA A 209 -25.19 8.52 44.93
N LYS A 210 -25.66 9.76 44.74
CA LYS A 210 -25.63 10.44 43.43
C LYS A 210 -24.23 10.90 43.05
N MET A 211 -23.44 11.42 44.00
CA MET A 211 -22.04 11.80 43.77
C MET A 211 -21.18 10.57 43.47
N ASP A 212 -21.31 9.50 44.26
CA ASP A 212 -20.61 8.23 44.04
C ASP A 212 -20.98 7.63 42.68
N LYS A 213 -22.27 7.63 42.32
CA LYS A 213 -22.71 7.17 41.00
C LYS A 213 -22.13 8.04 39.87
N GLN A 214 -22.15 9.37 40.00
CA GLN A 214 -21.55 10.26 38.99
C GLN A 214 -20.04 10.02 38.84
N GLY A 215 -19.33 9.76 39.94
CA GLY A 215 -17.92 9.35 39.92
C GLY A 215 -17.71 8.01 39.21
N GLN A 216 -18.55 7.01 39.48
CA GLN A 216 -18.52 5.71 38.81
C GLN A 216 -18.83 5.81 37.32
N ASP A 217 -19.88 6.53 36.94
CA ASP A 217 -20.30 6.77 35.54
C ASP A 217 -19.19 7.52 34.77
N TYR A 218 -18.53 8.50 35.39
CA TYR A 218 -17.38 9.22 34.81
C TYR A 218 -16.17 8.30 34.61
N VAL A 219 -15.78 7.52 35.63
CA VAL A 219 -14.67 6.56 35.53
C VAL A 219 -14.97 5.44 34.52
N ALA A 220 -16.22 5.01 34.41
CA ALA A 220 -16.65 4.06 33.38
C ALA A 220 -16.50 4.65 31.97
N SER A 221 -16.97 5.90 31.76
CA SER A 221 -16.83 6.60 30.48
C SER A 221 -15.36 6.83 30.10
N LEU A 222 -14.48 7.19 31.04
CA LEU A 222 -13.03 7.29 30.77
C LEU A 222 -12.45 5.94 30.32
N LYS A 223 -12.77 4.84 31.02
CA LYS A 223 -12.33 3.48 30.64
C LYS A 223 -12.89 3.00 29.30
N GLU A 224 -14.07 3.48 28.91
CA GLU A 224 -14.65 3.19 27.59
C GLU A 224 -13.92 3.95 26.48
N ASN A 225 -13.67 5.25 26.68
CA ASN A 225 -12.85 6.06 25.77
C ASN A 225 -11.43 5.50 25.61
N GLU A 226 -10.79 5.06 26.70
CA GLU A 226 -9.47 4.41 26.68
C GLU A 226 -9.49 3.12 25.83
N LYS A 227 -10.51 2.27 25.99
CA LYS A 227 -10.70 1.07 25.15
C LYS A 227 -10.88 1.42 23.67
N TYR A 228 -11.67 2.45 23.35
CA TYR A 228 -11.83 2.91 21.97
C TYR A 228 -10.49 3.39 21.39
N VAL A 229 -9.75 4.24 22.09
CA VAL A 229 -8.41 4.72 21.64
C VAL A 229 -7.43 3.56 21.47
N CYS A 230 -7.39 2.61 22.42
CA CYS A 230 -6.51 1.44 22.36
C CYS A 230 -6.87 0.51 21.16
N SER A 231 -8.16 0.29 20.91
CA SER A 231 -8.62 -0.52 19.76
C SER A 231 -8.32 0.16 18.42
N ALA A 232 -8.54 1.48 18.30
CA ALA A 232 -8.22 2.26 17.11
C ALA A 232 -6.71 2.28 16.81
N THR A 233 -5.89 2.45 17.86
CA THR A 233 -4.42 2.40 17.76
C THR A 233 -3.94 1.02 17.30
N ARG A 234 -4.50 -0.07 17.86
CA ARG A 234 -4.19 -1.45 17.43
C ARG A 234 -4.60 -1.72 15.98
N PHE A 235 -5.78 -1.26 15.56
CA PHE A 235 -6.24 -1.38 14.17
C PHE A 235 -5.33 -0.62 13.20
N LEU A 236 -4.94 0.61 13.55
CA LEU A 236 -4.00 1.40 12.74
C LEU A 236 -2.62 0.74 12.65
N GLN A 237 -2.10 0.22 13.77
CA GLN A 237 -0.84 -0.54 13.80
C GLN A 237 -0.90 -1.79 12.90
N GLN A 238 -2.01 -2.54 12.94
CA GLN A 238 -2.24 -3.70 12.07
C GLN A 238 -2.31 -3.29 10.59
N LYS A 239 -2.96 -2.17 10.26
CA LYS A 239 -3.01 -1.65 8.88
C LYS A 239 -1.64 -1.18 8.39
N LEU A 240 -0.87 -0.46 9.21
CA LEU A 240 0.49 -0.05 8.89
C LEU A 240 1.41 -1.25 8.67
N LYS A 241 1.35 -2.26 9.55
CA LYS A 241 2.10 -3.52 9.38
C LYS A 241 1.74 -4.23 8.07
N ALA A 242 0.45 -4.41 7.78
CA ALA A 242 0.00 -5.06 6.55
C ALA A 242 0.40 -4.28 5.28
N PHE A 243 0.44 -2.94 5.33
CA PHE A 243 0.98 -2.15 4.22
C PHE A 243 2.50 -2.34 4.06
N LEU A 244 3.27 -2.33 5.15
CA LEU A 244 4.72 -2.57 5.09
C LEU A 244 5.02 -3.96 4.50
N GLU A 245 4.31 -5.01 4.93
CA GLU A 245 4.43 -6.37 4.39
C GLU A 245 4.10 -6.44 2.88
N GLN A 246 3.13 -5.64 2.41
CA GLN A 246 2.81 -5.53 0.98
C GLN A 246 3.89 -4.75 0.21
N TYR A 247 4.50 -3.72 0.80
CA TYR A 247 5.60 -2.98 0.17
C TYR A 247 6.86 -3.85 0.05
N THR A 248 7.28 -4.55 1.12
CA THR A 248 8.45 -5.43 1.06
C THR A 248 8.26 -6.57 0.06
N ALA A 249 7.10 -7.25 0.07
CA ALA A 249 6.81 -8.31 -0.90
C ALA A 249 6.82 -7.81 -2.36
N ARG A 250 6.36 -6.57 -2.60
CA ARG A 250 6.40 -5.92 -3.92
C ARG A 250 7.83 -5.55 -4.34
N GLU A 251 8.63 -5.06 -3.41
CA GLU A 251 10.03 -4.66 -3.64
C GLU A 251 10.91 -5.88 -3.92
N GLU A 252 10.79 -6.96 -3.14
CA GLU A 252 11.43 -8.24 -3.46
C GLU A 252 10.98 -8.83 -4.81
N HIS A 253 9.71 -8.66 -5.19
CA HIS A 253 9.23 -9.09 -6.51
C HIS A 253 9.91 -8.32 -7.65
N PHE A 254 10.07 -6.99 -7.52
CA PHE A 254 10.81 -6.21 -8.50
C PHE A 254 12.30 -6.54 -8.51
N GLN A 255 12.91 -6.80 -7.35
CA GLN A 255 14.31 -7.23 -7.26
C GLN A 255 14.54 -8.55 -8.01
N ARG A 256 13.71 -9.58 -7.76
CA ARG A 256 13.76 -10.86 -8.50
C ARG A 256 13.49 -10.69 -9.99
N GLN A 257 12.63 -9.74 -10.37
CA GLN A 257 12.35 -9.43 -11.77
C GLN A 257 13.55 -8.74 -12.45
N LEU A 258 14.30 -7.90 -11.74
CA LEU A 258 15.53 -7.27 -12.23
C LEU A 258 16.63 -8.32 -12.40
N GLU A 259 16.88 -9.15 -11.39
CA GLU A 259 17.84 -10.27 -11.44
C GLU A 259 17.56 -11.22 -12.62
N ALA A 260 16.29 -11.56 -12.87
CA ALA A 260 15.89 -12.36 -14.02
C ALA A 260 16.13 -11.66 -15.37
N LYS A 261 16.08 -10.33 -15.43
CA LYS A 261 16.43 -9.54 -16.62
C LYS A 261 17.93 -9.46 -16.83
N ASP A 262 18.71 -9.24 -15.76
CA ASP A 262 20.17 -9.20 -15.83
C ASP A 262 20.74 -10.55 -16.30
N LEU A 263 20.23 -11.66 -15.77
CA LEU A 263 20.56 -13.02 -16.25
C LEU A 263 20.14 -13.25 -17.72
N THR A 264 19.03 -12.64 -18.16
CA THR A 264 18.61 -12.70 -19.58
C THR A 264 19.56 -11.92 -20.49
N VAL A 265 20.04 -10.75 -20.04
CA VAL A 265 21.03 -9.93 -20.75
C VAL A 265 22.38 -10.66 -20.83
N GLN A 266 22.91 -11.14 -19.70
CA GLN A 266 24.16 -11.92 -19.66
C GLN A 266 24.13 -13.15 -20.58
N LEU A 267 22.99 -13.86 -20.63
CA LEU A 267 22.80 -14.99 -21.56
C LEU A 267 22.80 -14.57 -23.03
N ALA A 268 22.24 -13.40 -23.35
CA ALA A 268 22.25 -12.85 -24.70
C ALA A 268 23.65 -12.34 -25.11
N GLU A 269 24.36 -11.65 -24.21
CA GLU A 269 25.74 -11.20 -24.39
C GLU A 269 26.69 -12.38 -24.61
N THR A 270 26.60 -13.43 -23.78
CA THR A 270 27.44 -14.63 -23.91
C THR A 270 27.21 -15.33 -25.24
N LYS A 271 25.96 -15.42 -25.71
CA LYS A 271 25.62 -15.97 -27.04
C LYS A 271 26.14 -15.10 -28.18
N LEU A 272 26.05 -13.78 -28.06
CA LEU A 272 26.58 -12.84 -29.05
C LEU A 272 28.10 -12.93 -29.14
N GLN A 273 28.81 -12.95 -28.00
CA GLN A 273 30.26 -13.14 -27.94
C GLN A 273 30.69 -14.45 -28.61
N HIS A 274 30.01 -15.57 -28.30
CA HIS A 274 30.31 -16.85 -28.94
C HIS A 274 30.06 -16.84 -30.46
N GLN A 275 28.98 -16.20 -30.92
CA GLN A 275 28.70 -16.08 -32.35
C GLN A 275 29.73 -15.20 -33.08
N VAL A 276 30.16 -14.09 -32.47
CA VAL A 276 31.23 -13.24 -32.99
C VAL A 276 32.55 -14.02 -33.07
N GLU A 277 32.87 -14.82 -32.06
CA GLU A 277 34.08 -15.65 -32.02
C GLU A 277 34.07 -16.76 -33.08
N LEU A 278 32.91 -17.39 -33.33
CA LEU A 278 32.72 -18.35 -34.43
C LEU A 278 32.93 -17.69 -35.79
N THR A 279 32.23 -16.57 -36.05
CA THR A 279 32.31 -15.85 -37.33
C THR A 279 33.71 -15.27 -37.56
N ALA A 280 34.45 -14.88 -36.50
CA ALA A 280 35.85 -14.48 -36.61
C ALA A 280 36.75 -15.65 -37.07
N ARG A 281 36.59 -16.85 -36.48
CA ARG A 281 37.31 -18.07 -36.92
C ARG A 281 36.96 -18.49 -38.35
N GLU A 282 35.73 -18.26 -38.78
CA GLU A 282 35.31 -18.52 -40.16
C GLU A 282 35.92 -17.52 -41.13
N ALA A 283 35.90 -16.22 -40.81
CA ALA A 283 36.56 -15.17 -41.59
C ALA A 283 38.08 -15.42 -41.72
N GLU A 284 38.74 -15.89 -40.66
CA GLU A 284 40.16 -16.26 -40.70
C GLU A 284 40.42 -17.46 -41.63
N LYS A 285 39.60 -18.53 -41.56
CA LYS A 285 39.68 -19.67 -42.50
C LYS A 285 39.48 -19.24 -43.95
N VAL A 286 38.49 -18.38 -44.21
CA VAL A 286 38.21 -17.82 -45.54
C VAL A 286 39.40 -16.99 -46.03
N LYS A 287 39.98 -16.13 -45.19
CA LYS A 287 41.18 -15.35 -45.51
C LYS A 287 42.36 -16.26 -45.88
N ILE A 288 42.70 -17.24 -45.04
CA ILE A 288 43.81 -18.18 -45.28
C ILE A 288 43.59 -18.96 -46.59
N THR A 289 42.35 -19.33 -46.89
CA THR A 289 42.00 -20.05 -48.14
C THR A 289 42.12 -19.14 -49.36
N LEU A 290 41.65 -17.89 -49.26
CA LEU A 290 41.75 -16.88 -50.31
C LEU A 290 43.20 -16.49 -50.61
N ASP A 291 44.04 -16.31 -49.59
CA ASP A 291 45.44 -15.96 -49.75
C ASP A 291 46.24 -17.13 -50.39
N LYS A 292 45.95 -18.37 -50.03
CA LYS A 292 46.47 -19.56 -50.75
C LYS A 292 45.99 -19.64 -52.20
N ALA A 293 44.73 -19.30 -52.47
CA ALA A 293 44.19 -19.30 -53.84
C ALA A 293 44.89 -18.25 -54.73
N LYS A 294 45.18 -17.05 -54.18
CA LYS A 294 46.03 -16.05 -54.85
C LYS A 294 47.42 -16.59 -55.13
N GLU A 295 48.10 -17.17 -54.13
CA GLU A 295 49.44 -17.73 -54.33
C GLU A 295 49.49 -18.81 -55.43
N PHE A 296 48.44 -19.63 -55.57
CA PHE A 296 48.36 -20.60 -56.67
C PHE A 296 48.14 -19.91 -58.02
N SER A 297 47.25 -18.92 -58.09
CA SER A 297 47.02 -18.13 -59.31
C SER A 297 48.27 -17.36 -59.77
N ASP A 298 49.02 -16.76 -58.83
CA ASP A 298 50.28 -16.06 -59.13
C ASP A 298 51.35 -17.03 -59.66
N ARG A 299 51.43 -18.25 -59.10
CA ARG A 299 52.33 -19.31 -59.59
C ARG A 299 51.91 -19.83 -60.97
N GLU A 300 50.60 -19.97 -61.22
CA GLU A 300 50.07 -20.38 -62.52
C GLU A 300 50.42 -19.35 -63.61
N VAL A 301 50.22 -18.06 -63.34
CA VAL A 301 50.62 -16.96 -64.25
C VAL A 301 52.13 -16.97 -64.51
N GLN A 302 52.96 -17.19 -63.48
CA GLN A 302 54.42 -17.31 -63.64
C GLN A 302 54.83 -18.52 -64.48
N LEU A 303 54.18 -19.68 -64.32
CA LEU A 303 54.43 -20.87 -65.12
C LEU A 303 53.98 -20.70 -66.57
N GLN A 304 52.83 -20.06 -66.81
CA GLN A 304 52.37 -19.72 -68.15
C GLN A 304 53.33 -18.74 -68.86
N ALA A 305 53.87 -17.75 -68.14
CA ALA A 305 54.87 -16.83 -68.68
C ALA A 305 56.18 -17.56 -69.05
N GLN A 306 56.62 -18.53 -68.23
CA GLN A 306 57.76 -19.39 -68.58
C GLN A 306 57.49 -20.25 -69.81
N LEU A 307 56.31 -20.88 -69.90
CA LEU A 307 55.90 -21.71 -71.03
C LEU A 307 55.86 -20.90 -72.34
N ASN A 308 55.29 -19.69 -72.31
CA ASN A 308 55.30 -18.77 -73.45
C ASN A 308 56.74 -18.43 -73.88
N SER A 309 57.62 -18.11 -72.93
CA SER A 309 59.03 -17.82 -73.22
C SER A 309 59.82 -19.06 -73.70
N TYR A 310 59.38 -20.28 -73.42
CA TYR A 310 59.94 -21.48 -74.06
C TYR A 310 59.40 -21.69 -75.48
N SER A 311 58.13 -21.35 -75.75
CA SER A 311 57.58 -21.33 -77.12
C SER A 311 58.35 -20.36 -78.01
N GLU A 312 58.51 -19.11 -77.59
CA GLU A 312 59.26 -18.08 -78.33
C GLU A 312 60.70 -18.53 -78.66
N LYS A 313 61.38 -19.18 -77.72
CA LYS A 313 62.72 -19.76 -77.94
C LYS A 313 62.68 -20.91 -78.94
N PHE A 314 61.64 -21.75 -78.90
CA PHE A 314 61.47 -22.86 -79.84
C PHE A 314 61.19 -22.34 -81.26
N ASP A 315 60.35 -21.31 -81.40
CA ASP A 315 60.07 -20.63 -82.66
C ASP A 315 61.35 -20.03 -83.28
N VAL A 316 62.20 -19.37 -82.47
CA VAL A 316 63.51 -18.86 -82.92
C VAL A 316 64.46 -19.98 -83.34
N VAL A 317 64.49 -21.11 -82.62
CA VAL A 317 65.29 -22.28 -83.01
C VAL A 317 64.76 -22.91 -84.31
N GLN A 318 63.44 -23.02 -84.47
CA GLN A 318 62.80 -23.54 -85.67
C GLN A 318 63.07 -22.63 -86.88
N GLU A 319 62.93 -21.31 -86.74
CA GLU A 319 63.24 -20.34 -87.79
C GLU A 319 64.73 -20.38 -88.17
N THR A 320 65.63 -20.48 -87.18
CA THR A 320 67.07 -20.62 -87.39
C THR A 320 67.42 -21.92 -88.12
N LEU A 321 66.78 -23.04 -87.75
CA LEU A 321 66.95 -24.33 -88.44
C LEU A 321 66.41 -24.27 -89.88
N THR A 322 65.28 -23.60 -90.12
CA THR A 322 64.73 -23.38 -91.46
C THR A 322 65.67 -22.54 -92.32
N LYS A 323 66.20 -21.43 -91.80
CA LYS A 323 67.21 -20.59 -92.46
C LYS A 323 68.50 -21.39 -92.75
N SER A 324 68.93 -22.22 -91.81
CA SER A 324 70.10 -23.11 -91.98
C SER A 324 69.89 -24.15 -93.09
N ASN A 325 68.72 -24.80 -93.14
CA ASN A 325 68.37 -25.73 -94.21
C ASN A 325 68.28 -25.06 -95.58
N GLN A 326 67.78 -23.82 -95.65
CA GLN A 326 67.80 -23.00 -96.87
C GLN A 326 69.25 -22.70 -97.29
N MET A 327 70.11 -22.28 -96.36
CA MET A 327 71.54 -22.04 -96.61
C MET A 327 72.30 -23.30 -97.07
N PHE A 328 72.02 -24.48 -96.50
CA PHE A 328 72.60 -25.74 -96.99
C PHE A 328 72.10 -26.08 -98.41
N THR A 329 70.85 -25.75 -98.74
CA THR A 329 70.30 -25.97 -100.08
C THR A 329 70.96 -25.04 -101.10
N THR A 330 71.08 -23.74 -100.81
CA THR A 330 71.74 -22.79 -101.71
C THR A 330 73.24 -23.05 -101.85
N PHE A 331 73.94 -23.40 -100.76
CA PHE A 331 75.35 -23.82 -100.86
C PHE A 331 75.52 -25.07 -101.73
N ARG A 332 74.60 -26.04 -101.64
CA ARG A 332 74.63 -27.24 -102.50
C ARG A 332 74.41 -26.88 -103.97
N GLU A 333 73.47 -25.98 -104.26
CA GLU A 333 73.26 -25.47 -105.63
C GLU A 333 74.47 -24.70 -106.16
N GLU A 334 75.12 -23.85 -105.35
CA GLU A 334 76.33 -23.12 -105.72
C GLU A 334 77.53 -24.07 -105.89
N MET A 335 77.67 -25.11 -105.06
CA MET A 335 78.66 -26.17 -105.28
C MET A 335 78.42 -26.93 -106.58
N ASP A 336 77.16 -27.24 -106.92
CA ASP A 336 76.82 -27.88 -108.20
C ASP A 336 77.05 -26.95 -109.40
N LYS A 337 76.81 -25.63 -109.26
CA LYS A 337 77.16 -24.62 -110.27
C LYS A 337 78.68 -24.53 -110.44
N MET A 338 79.42 -24.44 -109.34
CA MET A 338 80.88 -24.38 -109.32
C MET A 338 81.53 -25.65 -109.91
N ALA A 339 81.00 -26.84 -109.59
CA ALA A 339 81.47 -28.09 -110.18
C ALA A 339 81.20 -28.15 -111.70
N LYS A 340 80.10 -27.56 -112.18
CA LYS A 340 79.81 -27.41 -113.62
C LYS A 340 80.75 -26.40 -114.30
N THR A 341 81.06 -25.27 -113.67
CA THR A 341 82.00 -24.28 -114.23
C THR A 341 83.44 -24.78 -114.21
N THR A 342 83.89 -25.47 -113.16
CA THR A 342 85.21 -26.13 -113.12
C THR A 342 85.33 -27.14 -114.26
N LYS A 343 84.34 -28.03 -114.46
CA LYS A 343 84.32 -28.98 -115.61
C LYS A 343 84.27 -28.31 -116.99
N LYS A 344 83.78 -27.07 -117.09
CA LYS A 344 83.83 -26.26 -118.31
C LYS A 344 85.24 -25.68 -118.53
N LEU A 345 85.82 -25.07 -117.49
CA LEU A 345 87.19 -24.53 -117.50
C LEU A 345 88.26 -25.60 -117.73
N GLU A 346 88.09 -26.81 -117.19
CA GLU A 346 88.95 -27.97 -117.46
C GLU A 346 88.95 -28.35 -118.95
N LYS A 347 87.76 -28.41 -119.57
CA LYS A 347 87.62 -28.66 -121.02
C LYS A 347 88.23 -27.55 -121.86
N GLU A 348 88.05 -26.29 -121.46
CA GLU A 348 88.63 -25.11 -122.12
C GLU A 348 90.16 -25.08 -121.97
N ASN A 349 90.71 -25.40 -120.79
CA ASN A 349 92.15 -25.52 -120.57
C ASN A 349 92.76 -26.67 -121.39
N LEU A 350 92.08 -27.82 -121.46
CA LEU A 350 92.49 -28.95 -122.29
C LEU A 350 92.44 -28.60 -123.79
N ALA A 351 91.42 -27.86 -124.23
CA ALA A 351 91.32 -27.37 -125.61
C ALA A 351 92.42 -26.34 -125.94
N LEU A 352 92.74 -25.42 -125.01
CA LEU A 352 93.85 -24.48 -125.15
C LEU A 352 95.19 -25.21 -125.19
N ARG A 353 95.46 -26.18 -124.30
CA ARG A 353 96.67 -27.02 -124.35
C ARG A 353 96.82 -27.76 -125.67
N LYS A 354 95.72 -28.34 -126.20
CA LYS A 354 95.70 -28.95 -127.55
C LYS A 354 95.98 -27.93 -128.65
N LYS A 355 95.45 -26.71 -128.54
CA LYS A 355 95.68 -25.63 -129.51
C LYS A 355 97.13 -25.14 -129.49
N CYS A 356 97.74 -24.99 -128.31
CA CYS A 356 99.16 -24.69 -128.17
C CYS A 356 100.01 -25.81 -128.79
N ALA A 357 99.81 -27.06 -128.38
CA ALA A 357 100.57 -28.19 -128.94
C ALA A 357 100.43 -28.33 -130.47
N ALA A 358 99.27 -28.00 -131.04
CA ALA A 358 99.08 -27.93 -132.50
C ALA A 358 99.81 -26.75 -133.15
N TYR A 359 99.87 -25.60 -132.48
CA TYR A 359 100.60 -24.41 -132.92
C TYR A 359 102.12 -24.63 -132.83
N ASP A 360 102.60 -25.24 -131.74
CA ASP A 360 104.00 -25.65 -131.54
C ASP A 360 104.43 -26.67 -132.60
N SER A 361 103.58 -27.68 -132.86
CA SER A 361 103.80 -28.66 -133.94
C SER A 361 103.83 -28.01 -135.33
N GLY A 362 102.94 -27.04 -135.61
CA GLY A 362 102.95 -26.27 -136.86
C GLY A 362 104.19 -25.38 -137.00
N ALA A 363 104.64 -24.76 -135.91
CA ALA A 363 105.88 -23.98 -135.89
C ALA A 363 107.11 -24.86 -136.13
N ILE A 364 107.18 -26.04 -135.50
CA ILE A 364 108.22 -27.05 -135.74
C ILE A 364 108.24 -27.49 -137.21
N ALA A 365 107.06 -27.79 -137.80
CA ALA A 365 106.96 -28.18 -139.20
C ALA A 365 107.44 -27.07 -140.15
N SER A 366 107.08 -25.80 -139.92
CA SER A 366 107.55 -24.68 -140.74
C SER A 366 109.05 -24.37 -140.55
N ILE A 367 109.60 -24.63 -139.35
CA ILE A 367 111.06 -24.59 -139.13
C ILE A 367 111.75 -25.70 -139.93
N GLN A 368 111.22 -26.92 -139.91
CA GLN A 368 111.76 -28.06 -140.70
C GLN A 368 111.71 -27.78 -142.21
N GLU A 369 110.61 -27.22 -142.71
CA GLU A 369 110.45 -26.79 -144.11
C GLU A 369 111.52 -25.75 -144.50
N LYS A 370 111.78 -24.75 -143.65
CA LYS A 370 112.84 -23.75 -143.91
C LYS A 370 114.25 -24.34 -143.86
N VAL A 371 114.50 -25.32 -143.00
CA VAL A 371 115.79 -26.05 -142.97
C VAL A 371 115.97 -26.85 -144.27
N ALA A 372 114.96 -27.59 -144.71
CA ALA A 372 115.01 -28.34 -145.97
C ALA A 372 115.24 -27.44 -147.20
N SER A 373 114.55 -26.29 -147.26
CA SER A 373 114.74 -25.29 -148.31
C SER A 373 116.15 -24.66 -148.30
N ALA A 374 116.71 -24.43 -147.11
CA ALA A 374 118.09 -23.96 -146.97
C ALA A 374 119.12 -25.00 -147.45
N GLU A 375 118.93 -26.29 -147.13
CA GLU A 375 119.77 -27.37 -147.66
C GLU A 375 119.69 -27.48 -149.19
N GLU A 376 118.50 -27.36 -149.78
CA GLU A 376 118.33 -27.41 -151.24
C GLU A 376 119.00 -26.21 -151.93
N THR A 377 118.88 -25.03 -151.32
CA THR A 377 119.61 -23.82 -151.75
C THR A 377 121.13 -24.03 -151.70
N GLN A 378 121.65 -24.65 -150.65
CA GLN A 378 123.07 -25.01 -150.54
C GLN A 378 123.49 -26.01 -151.63
N LYS A 379 122.71 -27.06 -151.86
CA LYS A 379 122.96 -28.08 -152.91
C LYS A 379 122.96 -27.46 -154.32
N LEU A 380 122.17 -26.41 -154.58
CA LEU A 380 122.21 -25.62 -155.81
C LEU A 380 123.47 -24.74 -155.89
N GLN A 381 123.86 -24.10 -154.78
CA GLN A 381 125.06 -23.26 -154.70
C GLN A 381 126.36 -24.06 -154.94
N GLU A 382 126.41 -25.32 -154.49
CA GLU A 382 127.52 -26.25 -154.79
C GLU A 382 127.57 -26.69 -156.27
N LYS A 383 126.41 -26.87 -156.92
CA LYS A 383 126.34 -27.13 -158.38
C LYS A 383 126.83 -25.93 -159.18
N LEU A 384 126.50 -24.70 -158.77
CA LEU A 384 127.02 -23.46 -159.39
C LEU A 384 128.55 -23.41 -159.33
N LYS A 385 129.16 -23.60 -158.15
CA LYS A 385 130.62 -23.63 -157.98
C LYS A 385 131.32 -24.66 -158.89
N LYS A 386 130.66 -25.82 -159.14
CA LYS A 386 131.17 -26.83 -160.08
C LYS A 386 131.10 -26.37 -161.55
N LEU A 387 130.04 -25.69 -161.97
CA LEU A 387 129.95 -25.08 -163.30
C LEU A 387 130.99 -23.97 -163.50
N GLU A 388 131.18 -23.09 -162.51
CA GLU A 388 132.17 -22.01 -162.58
C GLU A 388 133.60 -22.54 -162.77
N SER A 389 133.94 -23.66 -162.11
CA SER A 389 135.23 -24.35 -162.28
C SER A 389 135.41 -24.90 -163.71
N LEU A 390 134.36 -25.49 -164.28
CA LEU A 390 134.37 -26.06 -165.63
C LEU A 390 134.51 -24.97 -166.71
N CYS A 391 133.81 -23.84 -166.55
CA CYS A 391 133.93 -22.70 -167.45
C CYS A 391 135.34 -22.09 -167.45
N ARG A 392 136.03 -22.06 -166.31
CA ARG A 392 137.43 -21.59 -166.24
C ARG A 392 138.41 -22.53 -166.96
N HIS A 393 138.22 -23.85 -166.89
CA HIS A 393 139.03 -24.81 -167.65
C HIS A 393 138.88 -24.62 -169.16
N LEU A 394 137.64 -24.57 -169.65
CA LEU A 394 137.36 -24.43 -171.10
C LEU A 394 137.85 -23.08 -171.68
N GLN A 395 137.94 -22.04 -170.85
CA GLN A 395 138.54 -20.76 -171.26
C GLN A 395 140.07 -20.79 -171.38
N ALA A 396 140.75 -21.69 -170.65
CA ALA A 396 142.20 -21.82 -170.71
C ALA A 396 142.67 -22.48 -172.02
N GLU A 397 142.11 -23.65 -172.38
CA GLU A 397 142.47 -24.37 -173.62
C GLU A 397 142.30 -23.51 -174.89
N ARG A 398 141.19 -22.77 -174.95
CA ARG A 398 140.83 -21.93 -176.11
C ARG A 398 141.85 -20.83 -176.41
N ASN A 399 142.59 -20.35 -175.40
CA ASN A 399 143.55 -19.27 -175.58
C ASN A 399 144.91 -19.79 -176.09
N SER A 400 145.37 -20.95 -175.60
CA SER A 400 146.66 -21.55 -176.00
C SER A 400 146.71 -21.92 -177.49
N PHE A 401 145.59 -22.37 -178.06
CA PHE A 401 145.51 -22.76 -179.48
C PHE A 401 145.65 -21.59 -180.48
N ARG A 402 145.57 -20.33 -180.02
CA ARG A 402 145.38 -19.16 -180.90
C ARG A 402 146.65 -18.40 -181.27
N GLN A 403 147.83 -18.79 -180.77
CA GLN A 403 149.12 -18.14 -181.07
C GLN A 403 150.01 -18.92 -182.06
N ALA A 404 149.49 -19.96 -182.73
CA ALA A 404 150.32 -20.96 -183.40
C ALA A 404 150.71 -20.70 -184.88
N GLN A 405 150.04 -19.82 -185.65
CA GLN A 405 150.31 -19.62 -187.08
C GLN A 405 150.06 -18.19 -187.62
N GLN A 406 150.80 -17.83 -188.69
CA GLN A 406 150.90 -16.53 -189.40
C GLN A 406 151.75 -15.45 -188.68
N GLY A 407 152.80 -14.84 -189.26
CA GLY A 407 153.45 -14.98 -190.58
C GLY A 407 154.81 -14.23 -190.67
N GLN A 408 155.43 -14.17 -191.87
CA GLN A 408 156.76 -13.56 -192.20
C GLN A 408 156.64 -12.64 -193.44
N PRO A 409 157.65 -11.79 -193.82
CA PRO A 409 158.71 -11.11 -193.05
C PRO A 409 158.99 -9.61 -193.48
N THR A 410 160.03 -8.97 -192.91
CA THR A 410 160.74 -7.70 -193.32
C THR A 410 160.03 -6.33 -193.16
N ALA A 411 160.72 -5.19 -192.88
CA ALA A 411 162.04 -4.91 -192.26
C ALA A 411 162.22 -3.40 -191.92
N ALA A 412 163.15 -3.07 -190.99
CA ALA A 412 163.70 -1.74 -190.62
C ALA A 412 162.70 -0.64 -190.16
N THR A 413 162.83 -0.05 -188.96
CA THR A 413 164.06 0.49 -188.31
C THR A 413 164.07 0.20 -186.82
#